data_AF-A0A9J5XTE0-F1
#
_entry.id   AF-A0A9J5XTE0-F1
#
_cell.length_a   1.000
_cell.length_b   1.000
_cell.length_c   1.000
_cell.angle_alpha   90.00
_cell.angle_beta   90.00
_cell.angle_gamma   90.00
#
_symmetry.space_group_name_H-M   'P 1'
#
loop_
_entity.id
_entity.type
_entity.pdbx_description
1 polymer ?
#
loop_
_entity_poly.entity_id
_entity_poly.type
_entity_poly.pdbx_seq_one_letter_code
_entity_poly.pdbx_strand_id
1 'polypeptide(L)'
;FDSMVVPTKNGINAPSSPREIMCLSLIEPHVKDKVSSEELDMILTQYVDTLSQRMKYHIGYPLNLYYEHHATLAPLLQFHLNNFGDPFTQHPTDFHSKDFEVAVLDWFAQLWEIEKDEYWGYITSGGTEGNLHGVLVG
;
A
#
# COMPACT_ATOMS: atom_id res chain seq x y z
N PHE A 1 17.73 7.69 -1.25
CA PHE A 1 17.76 6.56 -0.31
C PHE A 1 17.78 5.35 -1.22
N ASP A 2 18.97 4.82 -1.51
CA ASP A 2 19.18 3.90 -2.65
C ASP A 2 19.51 2.49 -2.16
N SER A 3 18.78 2.03 -1.14
CA SER A 3 18.88 0.65 -0.65
C SER A 3 18.29 -0.30 -1.69
N MET A 4 18.94 -1.44 -1.91
CA MET A 4 18.49 -2.45 -2.88
C MET A 4 18.13 -3.77 -2.18
N VAL A 5 17.09 -4.43 -2.70
CA VAL A 5 16.62 -5.73 -2.22
C VAL A 5 17.25 -6.84 -3.07
N VAL A 6 17.85 -7.86 -2.44
CA VAL A 6 18.43 -9.03 -3.12
C VAL A 6 17.86 -10.35 -2.62
N PRO A 7 17.86 -11.42 -3.44
CA PRO A 7 17.54 -12.76 -2.96
C PRO A 7 18.70 -13.33 -2.15
N THR A 8 18.39 -14.12 -1.12
CA THR A 8 19.41 -14.98 -0.49
C THR A 8 19.75 -16.16 -1.40
N LYS A 9 21.03 -16.58 -1.42
CA LYS A 9 21.65 -17.50 -2.40
C LYS A 9 20.96 -18.87 -2.64
N ASN A 10 19.90 -19.21 -1.90
CA ASN A 10 19.15 -20.47 -2.01
C ASN A 10 17.65 -20.31 -2.35
N GLY A 11 17.14 -19.08 -2.54
CA GLY A 11 15.70 -18.82 -2.61
C GLY A 11 15.06 -18.75 -4.00
N ILE A 12 15.84 -18.80 -5.09
CA ILE A 12 15.35 -18.37 -6.42
C ILE A 12 14.63 -19.50 -7.19
N ASN A 13 14.84 -20.78 -6.84
CA ASN A 13 14.51 -21.89 -7.75
C ASN A 13 13.24 -22.70 -7.44
N ALA A 14 12.41 -22.32 -6.46
CA ALA A 14 11.15 -23.02 -6.18
C ALA A 14 10.04 -22.08 -5.67
N PRO A 15 8.77 -22.29 -6.06
CA PRO A 15 7.66 -21.57 -5.45
C PRO A 15 7.60 -21.89 -3.96
N SER A 16 7.72 -20.84 -3.13
CA SER A 16 7.57 -20.95 -1.68
C SER A 16 6.24 -21.63 -1.30
N SER A 17 6.25 -22.40 -0.22
CA SER A 17 5.03 -22.99 0.30
C SER A 17 4.01 -21.89 0.70
N PRO A 18 2.71 -22.21 0.79
CA PRO A 18 1.72 -21.24 1.21
C PRO A 18 2.12 -20.63 2.57
N ARG A 19 2.18 -19.29 2.63
CA ARG A 19 2.54 -18.49 3.82
C ARG A 19 4.02 -18.52 4.21
N GLU A 20 4.91 -19.14 3.44
CA GLU A 20 6.35 -18.94 3.62
C GLU A 20 6.75 -17.50 3.28
N ILE A 21 7.63 -16.95 4.11
CA ILE A 21 8.20 -15.61 3.94
C ILE A 21 9.35 -15.72 2.93
N MET A 22 9.34 -14.89 1.90
CA MET A 22 10.49 -14.80 0.99
C MET A 22 11.70 -14.24 1.75
N CYS A 23 12.83 -14.94 1.63
CA CYS A 23 14.06 -14.53 2.29
C CYS A 23 14.82 -13.54 1.40
N LEU A 24 14.52 -12.27 1.59
CA LEU A 24 15.14 -11.13 0.91
C LEU A 24 16.11 -10.43 1.87
N SER A 25 17.25 -9.96 1.34
CA SER A 25 18.22 -9.16 2.09
C SER A 25 18.27 -7.73 1.55
N LEU A 26 18.47 -6.76 2.44
CA LEU A 26 18.74 -5.38 2.07
C LEU A 26 20.26 -5.15 2.00
N ILE A 27 20.71 -4.54 0.90
CA ILE A 27 22.11 -4.14 0.73
C ILE A 27 22.17 -2.61 0.68
N GLU A 28 23.08 -2.05 1.47
CA GLU A 28 23.39 -0.62 1.41
C GLU A 28 24.16 -0.27 0.13
N PRO A 29 23.86 0.86 -0.52
CA PRO A 29 24.42 1.23 -1.82
C PRO A 29 25.96 1.38 -1.85
N HIS A 30 26.61 1.49 -0.69
CA HIS A 30 28.07 1.63 -0.57
C HIS A 30 28.82 0.29 -0.53
N VAL A 31 28.11 -0.84 -0.43
CA VAL A 31 28.67 -2.18 -0.61
C VAL A 31 28.72 -2.48 -2.10
N LYS A 32 29.91 -2.78 -2.62
CA LYS A 32 30.28 -2.83 -4.06
C LYS A 32 29.48 -3.77 -4.99
N ASP A 33 28.48 -4.47 -4.49
CA ASP A 33 27.64 -5.34 -5.31
C ASP A 33 26.46 -4.51 -5.85
N LYS A 34 26.65 -3.91 -7.03
CA LYS A 34 25.54 -3.37 -7.79
C LYS A 34 24.66 -4.54 -8.20
N VAL A 35 23.54 -4.70 -7.49
CA VAL A 35 22.42 -5.52 -7.97
C VAL A 35 22.06 -4.99 -9.34
N SER A 36 22.05 -5.85 -10.36
CA SER A 36 21.71 -5.40 -11.70
C SER A 36 20.22 -5.09 -11.78
N SER A 37 19.82 -4.19 -12.69
CA SER A 37 18.39 -3.97 -12.99
C SER A 37 17.68 -5.30 -13.31
N GLU A 38 18.40 -6.23 -13.94
CA GLU A 38 17.91 -7.55 -14.33
C GLU A 38 17.63 -8.44 -13.10
N GLU A 39 18.44 -8.35 -12.05
CA GLU A 39 18.20 -9.06 -10.79
C GLU A 39 16.97 -8.53 -10.06
N LEU A 40 16.76 -7.21 -10.05
CA LEU A 40 15.55 -6.61 -9.49
C LEU A 40 14.29 -7.05 -10.25
N ASP A 41 14.35 -7.01 -11.58
CA ASP A 41 13.23 -7.44 -12.44
C ASP A 41 12.88 -8.92 -12.22
N MET A 42 13.90 -9.77 -12.04
CA MET A 42 13.72 -11.18 -11.69
C MET A 42 13.01 -11.36 -10.34
N ILE A 43 13.44 -10.63 -9.30
CA ILE A 43 12.80 -10.67 -7.97
C ILE A 43 11.34 -10.25 -8.06
N LEU A 44 11.06 -9.14 -8.73
CA LEU A 44 9.71 -8.61 -8.86
C LEU A 44 8.80 -9.55 -9.66
N THR A 45 9.32 -10.13 -10.75
CA THR A 45 8.58 -11.11 -11.57
C THR A 45 8.23 -12.34 -10.72
N GLN A 46 9.20 -12.90 -10.01
CA GLN A 46 8.97 -14.05 -9.13
C GLN A 46 7.98 -13.73 -7.99
N TYR A 47 8.04 -12.50 -7.46
CA TYR A 47 7.13 -12.03 -6.43
C TYR A 47 5.69 -11.96 -6.94
N VAL A 48 5.48 -11.37 -8.12
CA VAL A 48 4.18 -11.29 -8.80
C VAL A 48 3.62 -12.68 -9.10
N ASP A 49 4.44 -13.60 -9.59
CA ASP A 49 4.04 -14.99 -9.85
C ASP A 49 3.58 -15.68 -8.56
N THR A 50 4.33 -15.50 -7.47
CA THR A 50 3.98 -16.07 -6.17
C THR A 50 2.64 -15.53 -5.67
N LEU A 51 2.42 -14.22 -5.73
CA LEU A 51 1.15 -13.61 -5.34
C LEU A 51 -0.01 -14.10 -6.21
N SER A 52 0.21 -14.22 -7.52
CA SER A 52 -0.79 -14.69 -8.49
C SER A 52 -1.22 -16.13 -8.20
N GLN A 53 -0.30 -17.02 -7.83
CA GLN A 53 -0.66 -18.40 -7.43
C GLN A 53 -1.40 -18.44 -6.09
N ARG A 54 -0.99 -17.61 -5.11
CA ARG A 54 -1.66 -17.54 -3.80
C ARG A 54 -3.09 -17.03 -3.93
N MET A 55 -3.34 -16.06 -4.81
CA MET A 55 -4.66 -15.49 -5.08
C MET A 55 -5.69 -16.56 -5.52
N LYS A 56 -5.28 -17.56 -6.33
CA LYS A 56 -6.16 -18.60 -6.87
C LYS A 56 -6.87 -19.46 -5.80
N TYR A 57 -6.28 -19.57 -4.61
CA TYR A 57 -6.78 -20.43 -3.53
C TYR A 57 -7.08 -19.64 -2.25
N HIS A 58 -7.16 -18.31 -2.35
CA HIS A 58 -7.38 -17.46 -1.19
C HIS A 58 -8.86 -17.36 -0.83
N ILE A 59 -9.25 -18.12 0.21
CA ILE A 59 -10.63 -18.14 0.74
C ILE A 59 -10.69 -17.96 2.27
N GLY A 60 -9.54 -17.81 2.93
CA GLY A 60 -9.42 -17.89 4.40
C GLY A 60 -9.41 -16.55 5.14
N TYR A 61 -9.46 -15.43 4.44
CA TYR A 61 -9.43 -14.09 5.05
C TYR A 61 -10.23 -13.10 4.18
N PRO A 62 -10.95 -12.13 4.77
CA PRO A 62 -11.79 -11.21 4.01
C PRO A 62 -10.94 -10.12 3.35
N LEU A 63 -10.45 -10.40 2.14
CA LEU A 63 -9.75 -9.43 1.29
C LEU A 63 -10.44 -9.34 -0.06
N ASN A 64 -10.63 -8.11 -0.54
CA ASN A 64 -10.91 -7.92 -1.95
C ASN A 64 -9.62 -8.11 -2.74
N LEU A 65 -9.55 -9.19 -3.51
CA LEU A 65 -8.40 -9.54 -4.34
C LEU A 65 -8.55 -9.08 -5.80
N TYR A 66 -9.70 -8.52 -6.16
CA TYR A 66 -10.00 -8.12 -7.52
C TYR A 66 -10.11 -6.59 -7.61
N TYR A 67 -9.11 -5.98 -8.25
CA TYR A 67 -9.01 -4.53 -8.42
C TYR A 67 -8.56 -4.17 -9.84
N GLU A 68 -9.47 -3.66 -10.66
CA GLU A 68 -9.23 -3.44 -12.09
C GLU A 68 -8.63 -2.05 -12.42
N HIS A 69 -8.58 -1.12 -11.45
CA HIS A 69 -8.17 0.26 -11.73
C HIS A 69 -6.66 0.52 -11.59
N HIS A 70 -5.86 -0.52 -11.33
CA HIS A 70 -4.42 -0.38 -11.10
C HIS A 70 -3.70 0.34 -12.25
N ALA A 71 -4.05 0.04 -13.51
CA ALA A 71 -3.43 0.66 -14.67
C ALA A 71 -3.77 2.15 -14.78
N THR A 72 -5.01 2.53 -14.44
CA THR A 72 -5.48 3.92 -14.45
C THR A 72 -4.82 4.75 -13.35
N LEU A 73 -4.55 4.15 -12.18
CA LEU A 73 -3.93 4.85 -11.05
C LEU A 73 -2.40 4.83 -11.08
N ALA A 74 -1.77 3.91 -11.83
CA ALA A 74 -0.32 3.78 -11.92
C ALA A 74 0.44 5.11 -12.20
N PRO A 75 -0.06 6.05 -13.02
CA PRO A 75 0.61 7.34 -13.22
C PRO A 75 0.80 8.16 -11.93
N LEU A 76 -0.07 7.99 -10.92
CA LEU A 76 0.03 8.70 -9.64
C LEU A 76 1.27 8.31 -8.83
N LEU A 77 1.83 7.10 -9.07
CA LEU A 77 3.02 6.60 -8.38
C LEU A 77 4.30 7.40 -8.72
N GLN A 78 4.23 8.29 -9.71
CA GLN A 78 5.33 9.21 -10.05
C GLN A 78 5.43 10.41 -9.08
N PHE A 79 4.39 10.63 -8.26
CA PHE A 79 4.32 11.75 -7.32
C PHE A 79 4.41 11.26 -5.88
N HIS A 80 5.08 12.03 -5.04
CA HIS A 80 5.12 11.78 -3.59
C HIS A 80 3.92 12.45 -2.92
N LEU A 81 2.74 11.83 -3.06
CA LEU A 81 1.50 12.31 -2.46
C LEU A 81 1.51 12.08 -0.94
N ASN A 82 1.16 13.11 -0.18
CA ASN A 82 1.08 13.06 1.27
C ASN A 82 -0.08 13.94 1.78
N ASN A 83 -1.13 13.32 2.32
CA ASN A 83 -2.28 14.00 2.91
C ASN A 83 -1.97 14.43 4.35
N PHE A 84 -0.96 15.28 4.53
CA PHE A 84 -0.54 15.66 5.87
C PHE A 84 -1.55 16.59 6.56
N GLY A 85 -1.84 16.31 7.83
CA GLY A 85 -2.73 17.11 8.66
C GLY A 85 -4.21 16.94 8.34
N ASP A 86 -5.01 17.88 8.81
CA ASP A 86 -6.48 17.79 8.77
C ASP A 86 -7.04 17.86 7.33
N PRO A 87 -7.93 16.93 6.91
CA PRO A 87 -8.45 16.89 5.53
C PRO A 87 -9.23 18.12 5.08
N PHE A 88 -9.85 18.85 6.01
CA PHE A 88 -10.71 20.02 5.74
C PHE A 88 -9.94 21.35 5.80
N THR A 89 -8.65 21.32 6.11
CA THR A 89 -7.80 22.52 6.19
C THR A 89 -6.93 22.70 4.95
N GLN A 90 -6.62 23.97 4.66
CA GLN A 90 -5.70 24.33 3.57
C GLN A 90 -4.32 23.70 3.80
N HIS A 91 -3.81 23.01 2.78
CA HIS A 91 -2.51 22.35 2.83
C HIS A 91 -1.37 23.31 2.45
N PRO A 92 -0.18 23.17 3.06
CA PRO A 92 0.99 24.00 2.72
C PRO A 92 1.70 23.61 1.42
N THR A 93 1.35 22.47 0.82
CA THR A 93 1.97 21.95 -0.43
C THR A 93 0.91 21.36 -1.35
N ASP A 94 1.18 21.26 -2.65
CA ASP A 94 0.21 20.74 -3.63
C ASP A 94 0.30 19.22 -3.84
N PHE A 95 1.27 18.55 -3.21
CA PHE A 95 1.49 17.11 -3.36
C PHE A 95 0.62 16.32 -2.39
N HIS A 96 -0.70 16.43 -2.55
CA HIS A 96 -1.69 15.69 -1.75
C HIS A 96 -2.88 15.22 -2.58
N SER A 97 -3.73 14.42 -1.96
CA SER A 97 -4.95 13.85 -2.51
C SER A 97 -6.16 14.12 -1.59
N LYS A 98 -6.12 15.18 -0.77
CA LYS A 98 -7.17 15.54 0.19
C LYS A 98 -8.57 15.67 -0.43
N ASP A 99 -8.67 16.15 -1.68
CA ASP A 99 -9.96 16.22 -2.37
C ASP A 99 -10.62 14.83 -2.52
N PHE A 100 -9.82 13.79 -2.79
CA PHE A 100 -10.30 12.41 -2.84
C PHE A 100 -10.65 11.88 -1.45
N GLU A 101 -9.86 12.22 -0.45
CA GLU A 101 -10.13 11.85 0.94
C GLU A 101 -11.46 12.42 1.42
N VAL A 102 -11.71 13.72 1.23
CA VAL A 102 -12.99 14.36 1.59
C VAL A 102 -14.14 13.77 0.79
N ALA A 103 -13.96 13.48 -0.51
CA ALA A 103 -15.01 12.84 -1.31
C ALA A 103 -15.39 11.44 -0.79
N VAL A 104 -14.43 10.65 -0.29
CA VAL A 104 -14.71 9.35 0.34
C VAL A 104 -15.41 9.54 1.68
N LEU A 105 -14.98 10.52 2.48
CA LEU A 105 -15.63 10.83 3.75
C LEU A 105 -17.09 11.28 3.56
N ASP A 106 -17.35 12.17 2.59
CA ASP A 106 -18.70 12.60 2.21
C ASP A 106 -19.59 11.41 1.85
N TRP A 107 -19.04 10.44 1.09
CA TRP A 107 -19.78 9.24 0.71
C TRP A 107 -20.14 8.36 1.92
N PHE A 108 -19.22 8.17 2.88
CA PHE A 108 -19.52 7.42 4.11
C PHE A 108 -20.46 8.17 5.05
N ALA A 109 -20.32 9.49 5.18
CA ALA A 109 -21.26 10.33 5.94
C ALA A 109 -22.67 10.18 5.37
N GLN A 110 -22.83 10.25 4.05
CA GLN A 110 -24.11 10.00 3.38
C GLN A 110 -24.62 8.57 3.65
N LEU A 111 -23.76 7.56 3.57
CA LEU A 111 -24.13 6.16 3.82
C LEU A 111 -24.63 5.94 5.25
N TRP A 112 -24.11 6.69 6.21
CA TRP A 112 -24.48 6.62 7.63
C TRP A 112 -25.52 7.65 8.05
N GLU A 113 -26.11 8.37 7.09
CA GLU A 113 -27.15 9.38 7.34
C GLU A 113 -26.68 10.51 8.28
N ILE A 114 -25.38 10.86 8.21
CA ILE A 114 -24.83 12.02 8.90
C ILE A 114 -25.01 13.24 8.01
N GLU A 115 -25.55 14.32 8.56
CA GLU A 115 -25.76 15.56 7.82
C GLU A 115 -24.44 16.12 7.28
N LYS A 116 -24.52 16.74 6.11
CA LYS A 116 -23.37 17.42 5.52
C LYS A 116 -22.88 18.50 6.49
N ASP A 117 -21.56 18.57 6.67
CA ASP A 117 -20.88 19.48 7.61
C ASP A 117 -21.07 19.14 9.11
N GLU A 118 -21.80 18.08 9.47
CA GLU A 118 -21.95 17.58 10.87
C GLU A 118 -21.03 16.40 11.19
N TYR A 119 -19.99 16.17 10.38
CA TYR A 119 -19.03 15.11 10.59
C TYR A 119 -17.60 15.64 10.55
N TRP A 120 -16.71 14.94 11.23
CA TRP A 120 -15.27 15.09 11.09
C TRP A 120 -14.65 13.69 11.04
N GLY A 121 -13.65 13.52 10.20
CA GLY A 121 -12.94 12.26 10.04
C GLY A 121 -11.78 12.37 9.08
N TYR A 122 -11.02 11.29 8.94
CA TYR A 122 -9.90 11.16 8.03
C TYR A 122 -9.73 9.70 7.60
N ILE A 123 -9.02 9.46 6.51
CA ILE A 123 -8.78 8.10 6.00
C ILE A 123 -7.61 7.48 6.74
N THR A 124 -7.85 6.33 7.37
CA THR A 124 -6.86 5.60 8.16
C THR A 124 -6.13 4.55 7.34
N SER A 125 -4.95 4.11 7.81
CA SER A 125 -4.20 3.00 7.20
C SER A 125 -4.90 1.64 7.29
N GLY A 126 -5.90 1.53 8.16
CA GLY A 126 -6.73 0.34 8.34
C GLY A 126 -7.53 0.40 9.64
N GLY A 127 -8.39 -0.60 9.84
CA GLY A 127 -9.32 -0.63 10.98
C GLY A 127 -8.65 -0.59 12.36
N THR A 128 -7.41 -1.08 12.49
CA THR A 128 -6.66 -0.99 13.76
C THR A 128 -6.42 0.47 14.14
N GLU A 129 -5.95 1.30 13.21
CA GLU A 129 -5.73 2.72 13.47
C GLU A 129 -7.05 3.43 13.76
N GLY A 130 -8.10 3.16 12.97
CA GLY A 130 -9.43 3.73 13.19
C GLY A 130 -10.00 3.39 14.58
N ASN A 131 -9.85 2.13 15.03
CA ASN A 131 -10.29 1.73 16.37
C ASN A 131 -9.47 2.41 17.47
N LEU A 132 -8.15 2.52 17.31
CA LEU A 132 -7.29 3.22 18.28
C LEU A 132 -7.66 4.70 18.37
N HIS A 133 -7.94 5.34 17.24
CA HIS A 133 -8.38 6.73 17.20
C HIS A 133 -9.77 6.89 17.84
N GLY A 134 -10.73 6.00 17.53
CA GLY A 134 -12.06 6.00 18.15
C GLY A 134 -11.99 5.93 19.68
N VAL A 135 -11.18 5.01 20.23
CA VAL A 135 -10.95 4.91 21.68
C VAL A 135 -10.31 6.18 22.26
N LEU A 136 -9.45 6.85 21.49
CA LEU A 136 -8.81 8.10 21.93
C LEU A 136 -9.82 9.25 22.03
N VAL A 137 -10.79 9.34 21.12
CA VAL A 137 -11.74 10.47 21.03
C VAL A 137 -13.06 10.26 21.77
N GLY A 138 -13.49 9.01 22.00
CA GLY A 138 -14.64 8.66 22.86
C GLY A 138 -15.82 8.07 22.11
#